data_AF-A0A1Y1LUL1-F1
#
_entry.id   AF-A0A1Y1LUL1-F1
#
_cell.length_a   1.000
_cell.length_b   1.000
_cell.length_c   1.000
_cell.angle_alpha   90.00
_cell.angle_beta   90.00
_cell.angle_gamma   90.00
#
_symmetry.space_group_name_H-M   'P 1'
#
loop_
_entity.id
_entity.type
_entity.pdbx_description
1 polymer ?
#
loop_
_entity_poly.entity_id
_entity_poly.type
_entity_poly.pdbx_seq_one_letter_code
_entity_poly.pdbx_strand_id
1 'polypeptide(L)'
;MDPTKEFTYKFMKQFLSEVVDVFYDRALHLGGDEVDYDCWATNPDIKHFMEANNISSYKKLEGYYIKKLIDISEKLKMNAIVWEEVFTNVADIPENTIVHVWKEGWRNTIKEVTRRGFNTLLSSCWYLDHLYTGGDWIKFYNCEPTDFKGTEKQKKLVMGGEACMWAEVVNEYNLESRIWPRASATAEKLWSEEDADEIDSVKRRLEEHTCRMNKRGVQAQPPNGAGFCEM
;
A
#
# COMPACT_ATOMS: atom_id res chain seq x y z
N MET A 1 3.69 -20.14 -1.42
CA MET A 1 2.79 -20.97 -2.26
C MET A 1 3.61 -21.62 -3.36
N ASP A 2 3.23 -22.82 -3.83
CA ASP A 2 3.88 -23.47 -4.97
C ASP A 2 3.17 -23.04 -6.29
N PRO A 3 3.82 -22.22 -7.14
CA PRO A 3 3.21 -21.70 -8.37
C PRO A 3 3.17 -22.73 -9.51
N THR A 4 3.76 -23.90 -9.32
CA THR A 4 3.89 -24.93 -10.37
C THR A 4 2.75 -25.95 -10.36
N LYS A 5 1.96 -25.98 -9.29
CA LYS A 5 0.85 -26.92 -9.13
C LYS A 5 -0.47 -26.29 -9.57
N GLU A 6 -1.20 -26.95 -10.48
CA GLU A 6 -2.55 -26.55 -10.90
C GLU A 6 -3.52 -26.39 -9.72
N PHE A 7 -3.38 -27.26 -8.72
CA PHE A 7 -4.20 -27.23 -7.50
C PHE A 7 -4.14 -25.87 -6.79
N THR A 8 -2.96 -25.23 -6.76
CA THR A 8 -2.78 -23.90 -6.17
C THR A 8 -3.77 -22.89 -6.77
N TYR A 9 -3.91 -22.87 -8.10
CA TYR A 9 -4.80 -21.93 -8.78
C TYR A 9 -6.27 -22.30 -8.61
N LYS A 10 -6.59 -23.59 -8.52
CA LYS A 10 -7.95 -24.05 -8.21
C LYS A 10 -8.38 -23.58 -6.81
N PHE A 11 -7.50 -23.77 -5.82
CA PHE A 11 -7.70 -23.29 -4.46
C PHE A 11 -7.86 -21.77 -4.43
N MET A 12 -6.92 -21.02 -5.02
CA MET A 12 -6.96 -19.55 -5.03
C MET A 12 -8.23 -19.02 -5.70
N LYS A 13 -8.68 -19.64 -6.80
CA LYS A 13 -9.96 -19.25 -7.42
C LYS A 13 -11.14 -19.44 -6.48
N GLN A 14 -11.22 -20.58 -5.81
CA GLN A 14 -12.32 -20.85 -4.87
C GLN A 14 -12.27 -19.88 -3.68
N PHE A 15 -11.09 -19.72 -3.08
CA PHE A 15 -10.87 -18.79 -1.98
C PHE A 15 -11.22 -17.35 -2.34
N LEU A 16 -10.69 -16.83 -3.45
CA LEU A 16 -10.97 -15.46 -3.89
C LEU A 16 -12.43 -15.26 -4.29
N SER A 17 -13.13 -16.30 -4.78
CA SER A 17 -14.58 -16.21 -5.03
C SER A 17 -15.34 -15.98 -3.73
N GLU A 18 -15.01 -16.72 -2.67
CA GLU A 18 -15.61 -16.53 -1.34
C GLU A 18 -15.31 -15.13 -0.77
N VAL A 19 -14.07 -14.66 -0.91
CA VAL A 19 -13.68 -13.29 -0.50
C VAL A 19 -14.55 -12.26 -1.22
N VAL A 20 -14.71 -12.35 -2.54
CA VAL A 20 -15.52 -11.41 -3.33
C VAL A 20 -17.01 -11.49 -2.99
N ASP A 21 -17.51 -12.65 -2.56
CA ASP A 21 -18.90 -12.78 -2.10
C ASP A 21 -19.12 -12.14 -0.71
N VAL A 22 -18.07 -12.02 0.10
CA VAL A 22 -18.12 -11.44 1.47
C VAL A 22 -17.91 -9.93 1.47
N PHE A 23 -16.98 -9.42 0.65
CA PHE A 23 -16.60 -8.00 0.64
C PHE A 23 -17.26 -7.23 -0.51
N TYR A 24 -17.87 -6.09 -0.20
CA TYR A 24 -18.61 -5.27 -1.17
C TYR A 24 -17.75 -4.41 -2.10
N ASP A 25 -16.46 -4.25 -1.77
CA ASP A 25 -15.56 -3.42 -2.58
C ASP A 25 -15.33 -4.03 -3.97
N ARG A 26 -14.84 -3.24 -4.91
CA ARG A 26 -14.53 -3.67 -6.28
C ARG A 26 -13.03 -3.85 -6.51
N ALA A 27 -12.21 -3.61 -5.51
CA ALA A 27 -10.78 -3.82 -5.53
C ALA A 27 -10.38 -5.00 -4.62
N LEU A 28 -9.34 -5.71 -5.05
CA LEU A 28 -8.74 -6.81 -4.30
C LEU A 28 -7.23 -6.61 -4.25
N HIS A 29 -6.69 -6.43 -3.05
CA HIS A 29 -5.24 -6.33 -2.87
C HIS A 29 -4.63 -7.73 -2.84
N LEU A 30 -3.86 -8.07 -3.88
CA LEU A 30 -3.23 -9.39 -4.04
C LEU A 30 -1.85 -9.49 -3.36
N GLY A 31 -1.34 -8.39 -2.84
CA GLY A 31 -0.02 -8.32 -2.21
C GLY A 31 1.08 -8.44 -3.26
N GLY A 32 1.97 -9.43 -3.09
CA GLY A 32 3.09 -9.68 -3.99
C GLY A 32 4.38 -8.96 -3.58
N ASP A 33 4.48 -8.58 -2.31
CA ASP A 33 5.65 -8.01 -1.65
C ASP A 33 6.62 -9.10 -1.15
N GLU A 34 7.90 -8.72 -1.05
CA GLU A 34 8.95 -9.45 -0.31
C GLU A 34 9.02 -10.97 -0.56
N VAL A 35 8.73 -11.41 -1.80
CA VAL A 35 8.77 -12.84 -2.14
C VAL A 35 10.20 -13.37 -2.02
N ASP A 36 10.43 -14.18 -0.99
CA ASP A 36 11.67 -14.92 -0.83
C ASP A 36 11.72 -16.13 -1.78
N TYR A 37 12.76 -16.18 -2.61
CA TYR A 37 12.96 -17.22 -3.61
C TYR A 37 13.78 -18.41 -3.10
N ASP A 38 14.37 -18.37 -1.90
CA ASP A 38 15.29 -19.41 -1.42
C ASP A 38 14.59 -20.77 -1.29
N CYS A 39 13.33 -20.78 -0.86
CA CYS A 39 12.53 -22.00 -0.79
C CYS A 39 12.24 -22.59 -2.19
N TRP A 40 11.94 -21.73 -3.18
CA TRP A 40 11.76 -22.18 -4.56
C TRP A 40 13.08 -22.69 -5.16
N ALA A 41 14.19 -22.04 -4.82
CA ALA A 41 15.51 -22.39 -5.31
C ALA A 41 16.06 -23.71 -4.75
N THR A 42 15.48 -24.22 -3.68
CA THR A 42 15.85 -25.52 -3.10
C THR A 42 14.94 -26.67 -3.57
N ASN A 43 13.82 -26.38 -4.24
CA ASN A 43 12.85 -27.39 -4.66
C ASN A 43 13.13 -27.94 -6.08
N PRO A 44 13.36 -29.25 -6.25
CA PRO A 44 13.67 -29.85 -7.55
C PRO A 44 12.50 -29.84 -8.54
N ASP A 45 11.25 -30.01 -8.07
CA ASP A 45 10.06 -29.95 -8.93
C ASP A 45 9.91 -28.56 -9.56
N ILE A 46 10.19 -27.51 -8.76
CA ILE A 46 10.09 -26.13 -9.23
C ILE A 46 11.17 -25.84 -10.27
N LYS A 47 12.40 -26.32 -10.06
CA LYS A 47 13.47 -26.20 -11.07
C LYS A 47 13.09 -26.89 -12.38
N HIS A 48 12.61 -28.12 -12.33
CA HIS A 48 12.16 -28.83 -13.53
C HIS A 48 11.01 -28.12 -14.23
N PHE A 49 10.05 -27.58 -13.46
CA PHE A 49 8.96 -26.79 -14.03
C PHE A 49 9.49 -25.53 -14.74
N MET A 50 10.44 -24.82 -14.13
CA MET A 50 11.05 -23.62 -14.72
C MET A 50 11.79 -23.96 -16.02
N GLU A 51 12.57 -25.04 -16.05
CA GLU A 51 13.26 -25.54 -17.24
C GLU A 51 12.26 -25.91 -18.34
N ALA A 52 11.23 -26.70 -18.02
CA ALA A 52 10.20 -27.14 -18.97
C ALA A 52 9.37 -25.98 -19.54
N ASN A 53 9.22 -24.88 -18.81
CA ASN A 53 8.43 -23.71 -19.21
C ASN A 53 9.28 -22.51 -19.65
N ASN A 54 10.60 -22.68 -19.84
CA ASN A 54 11.53 -21.62 -20.24
C ASN A 54 11.50 -20.39 -19.30
N ILE A 55 11.29 -20.59 -18.00
CA ILE A 55 11.27 -19.53 -16.99
C ILE A 55 12.69 -19.32 -16.47
N SER A 56 13.34 -18.25 -16.94
CA SER A 56 14.78 -18.02 -16.73
C SER A 56 15.16 -17.47 -15.34
N SER A 57 14.20 -17.10 -14.48
CA SER A 57 14.49 -16.56 -13.14
C SER A 57 13.28 -16.70 -12.22
N TYR A 58 13.51 -16.70 -10.90
CA TYR A 58 12.43 -16.77 -9.91
C TYR A 58 11.53 -15.54 -9.92
N LYS A 59 12.05 -14.36 -10.29
CA LYS A 59 11.24 -13.16 -10.59
C LYS A 59 10.22 -13.41 -11.72
N LYS A 60 10.62 -14.14 -12.77
CA LYS A 60 9.69 -14.53 -13.83
C LYS A 60 8.71 -15.61 -13.36
N LEU A 61 9.09 -16.47 -12.43
CA LEU A 61 8.19 -17.44 -11.81
C LEU A 61 7.14 -16.76 -10.92
N GLU A 62 7.55 -15.77 -10.13
CA GLU A 62 6.65 -14.86 -9.41
C GLU A 62 5.68 -14.17 -10.38
N GLY A 63 6.20 -13.64 -11.49
CA GLY A 63 5.38 -13.08 -12.56
C GLY A 63 4.36 -14.04 -13.15
N TYR A 64 4.77 -15.29 -13.38
CA TYR A 64 3.88 -16.36 -13.83
C TYR A 64 2.74 -16.61 -12.83
N TYR A 65 3.06 -16.63 -11.53
CA TYR A 65 2.10 -16.84 -10.47
C TYR A 65 1.11 -15.69 -10.33
N ILE A 66 1.60 -14.47 -10.17
CA ILE A 66 0.77 -13.31 -9.88
C ILE A 66 -0.11 -12.93 -11.07
N LYS A 67 0.37 -13.11 -12.32
CA LYS A 67 -0.46 -12.89 -13.52
C LYS A 67 -1.69 -13.79 -13.51
N LYS A 68 -1.55 -15.07 -13.14
CA LYS A 68 -2.70 -15.97 -13.01
C LYS A 68 -3.69 -15.55 -11.92
N LEU A 69 -3.21 -14.95 -10.82
CA LEU A 69 -4.09 -14.42 -9.78
C LEU A 69 -4.82 -13.15 -10.22
N ILE A 70 -4.15 -12.27 -10.97
CA ILE A 70 -4.78 -11.09 -11.57
C ILE A 70 -5.86 -11.56 -12.57
N ASP A 71 -5.57 -12.51 -13.46
CA ASP A 71 -6.55 -13.09 -14.40
C ASP A 71 -7.77 -13.71 -13.68
N ILE A 72 -7.56 -14.34 -12.52
CA ILE A 72 -8.65 -14.85 -11.68
C ILE A 72 -9.50 -13.69 -11.14
N SER A 73 -8.85 -12.65 -10.63
CA SER A 73 -9.51 -11.46 -10.07
C SER A 73 -10.33 -10.72 -11.12
N GLU A 74 -9.82 -10.57 -12.35
CA GLU A 74 -10.55 -9.98 -13.48
C GLU A 74 -11.78 -10.80 -13.86
N LYS A 75 -11.68 -12.14 -13.87
CA LYS A 75 -12.83 -13.02 -14.11
C LYS A 75 -13.90 -12.92 -13.03
N LEU A 76 -13.50 -12.55 -11.81
CA LEU A 76 -14.40 -12.21 -10.69
C LEU A 76 -14.89 -10.76 -10.74
N LYS A 77 -14.52 -9.99 -11.78
CA LYS A 77 -14.88 -8.57 -11.98
C LYS A 77 -14.35 -7.64 -10.88
N MET A 78 -13.14 -7.95 -10.40
CA MET A 78 -12.41 -7.17 -9.41
C MET A 78 -11.21 -6.46 -10.04
N ASN A 79 -10.92 -5.26 -9.56
CA ASN A 79 -9.69 -4.53 -9.88
C ASN A 79 -8.57 -5.02 -8.96
N ALA A 80 -7.50 -5.56 -9.53
CA ALA A 80 -6.36 -6.01 -8.72
C ALA A 80 -5.52 -4.80 -8.26
N ILE A 81 -5.19 -4.76 -6.96
CA ILE A 81 -4.14 -3.91 -6.40
C ILE A 81 -2.95 -4.82 -6.06
N VAL A 82 -1.74 -4.39 -6.40
CA VAL A 82 -0.50 -5.14 -6.13
C VAL A 82 0.57 -4.22 -5.56
N TRP A 83 1.48 -4.75 -4.76
CA TRP A 83 2.69 -4.02 -4.36
C TRP A 83 3.64 -3.80 -5.54
N GLU A 84 4.51 -2.80 -5.43
CA GLU A 84 5.37 -2.34 -6.54
C GLU A 84 6.36 -3.41 -7.06
N GLU A 85 6.71 -4.41 -6.27
CA GLU A 85 7.51 -5.57 -6.70
C GLU A 85 6.89 -6.26 -7.91
N VAL A 86 5.57 -6.44 -7.92
CA VAL A 86 4.87 -7.07 -9.05
C VAL A 86 5.06 -6.26 -10.32
N PHE A 87 4.97 -4.93 -10.25
CA PHE A 87 5.21 -4.07 -11.40
C PHE A 87 6.68 -4.03 -11.85
N THR A 88 7.62 -4.05 -10.90
CA THR A 88 9.07 -3.92 -11.19
C THR A 88 9.73 -5.23 -11.60
N ASN A 89 9.28 -6.37 -11.06
CA ASN A 89 9.81 -7.70 -11.36
C ASN A 89 9.10 -8.37 -12.54
N VAL A 90 7.85 -8.00 -12.84
CA VAL A 90 7.01 -8.64 -13.86
C VAL A 90 6.80 -7.69 -15.04
N ALA A 91 7.24 -8.12 -16.22
CA ALA A 91 7.20 -7.26 -17.40
C ALA A 91 5.77 -6.95 -17.90
N ASP A 92 4.83 -7.88 -17.70
CA ASP A 92 3.54 -7.89 -18.38
C ASP A 92 2.40 -8.19 -17.39
N ILE A 93 1.90 -7.12 -16.75
CA ILE A 93 0.71 -7.14 -15.89
C ILE A 93 -0.45 -6.42 -16.62
N PRO A 94 -1.71 -6.87 -16.46
CA PRO A 94 -2.87 -6.25 -17.13
C PRO A 94 -3.02 -4.75 -16.85
N GLU A 95 -3.35 -3.97 -17.87
CA GLU A 95 -3.37 -2.49 -17.85
C GLU A 95 -4.25 -1.87 -16.75
N ASN A 96 -5.31 -2.58 -16.32
CA ASN A 96 -6.21 -2.12 -15.26
C ASN A 96 -5.70 -2.38 -13.84
N THR A 97 -4.52 -2.98 -13.68
CA THR A 97 -3.92 -3.24 -12.36
C THR A 97 -3.52 -1.92 -11.69
N ILE A 98 -3.85 -1.77 -10.42
CA ILE A 98 -3.43 -0.64 -9.59
C ILE A 98 -2.13 -1.01 -8.87
N VAL A 99 -1.10 -0.16 -8.99
CA VAL A 99 0.20 -0.40 -8.34
C VAL A 99 0.30 0.43 -7.06
N HIS A 100 0.48 -0.23 -5.92
CA HIS A 100 0.68 0.41 -4.63
C HIS A 100 2.19 0.54 -4.34
N VAL A 101 2.68 1.78 -4.28
CA VAL A 101 4.10 2.11 -4.08
C VAL A 101 4.40 2.36 -2.61
N TRP A 102 5.35 1.60 -2.04
CA TRP A 102 5.56 1.53 -0.59
C TRP A 102 7.02 1.67 -0.16
N LYS A 103 7.98 1.56 -1.09
CA LYS A 103 9.42 1.58 -0.79
C LYS A 103 9.99 2.98 -0.93
N GLU A 104 11.20 3.16 -0.38
CA GLU A 104 11.97 4.38 -0.59
C GLU A 104 12.23 4.66 -2.08
N GLY A 105 12.47 5.92 -2.43
CA GLY A 105 12.64 6.32 -3.82
C GLY A 105 11.33 6.35 -4.64
N TRP A 106 10.17 6.30 -3.96
CA TRP A 106 8.83 6.22 -4.53
C TRP A 106 8.56 7.19 -5.70
N ARG A 107 9.17 8.38 -5.72
CA ARG A 107 9.02 9.36 -6.81
C ARG A 107 9.42 8.80 -8.17
N ASN A 108 10.47 7.98 -8.21
CA ASN A 108 10.92 7.32 -9.43
C ASN A 108 9.98 6.18 -9.82
N THR A 109 9.52 5.38 -8.84
CA THR A 109 8.56 4.30 -9.08
C THR A 109 7.24 4.84 -9.61
N ILE A 110 6.61 5.81 -8.93
CA ILE A 110 5.35 6.44 -9.38
C ILE A 110 5.50 7.04 -10.77
N LYS A 111 6.63 7.72 -11.05
CA LYS A 111 6.90 8.23 -12.40
C LYS A 111 6.88 7.12 -13.45
N GLU A 112 7.50 5.98 -13.18
CA GLU A 112 7.56 4.85 -14.12
C GLU A 112 6.21 4.13 -14.26
N VAL A 113 5.51 3.89 -13.15
CA VAL A 113 4.16 3.32 -13.10
C VAL A 113 3.19 4.15 -13.95
N THR A 114 3.13 5.46 -13.68
CA THR A 114 2.25 6.38 -14.41
C THR A 114 2.69 6.61 -15.85
N ARG A 115 4.00 6.55 -16.16
CA ARG A 115 4.51 6.59 -17.55
C ARG A 115 4.01 5.39 -18.37
N ARG A 116 3.86 4.22 -17.74
CA ARG A 116 3.29 3.03 -18.36
C ARG A 116 1.76 3.00 -18.37
N GLY A 117 1.10 4.04 -17.84
CA GLY A 117 -0.35 4.21 -17.91
C GLY A 117 -1.13 3.57 -16.76
N PHE A 118 -0.46 3.02 -15.75
CA PHE A 118 -1.12 2.39 -14.61
C PHE A 118 -1.56 3.44 -13.58
N ASN A 119 -2.70 3.17 -12.95
CA ASN A 119 -3.12 3.86 -11.75
C ASN A 119 -2.24 3.46 -10.56
N THR A 120 -2.05 4.37 -9.62
CA THR A 120 -1.15 4.13 -8.48
C THR A 120 -1.66 4.73 -7.17
N LEU A 121 -1.30 4.05 -6.08
CA LEU A 121 -1.49 4.49 -4.69
C LEU A 121 -0.12 4.66 -4.04
N LEU A 122 0.00 5.58 -3.09
CA LEU A 122 1.24 5.81 -2.34
C LEU A 122 1.07 5.50 -0.84
N SER A 123 1.98 4.72 -0.27
CA SER A 123 2.12 4.59 1.20
C SER A 123 3.53 4.80 1.71
N SER A 124 4.54 4.85 0.83
CA SER A 124 5.98 4.91 1.18
C SER A 124 6.36 5.94 2.25
N CYS A 125 5.74 7.12 2.23
CA CYS A 125 6.02 8.18 3.19
C CYS A 125 5.15 8.15 4.46
N TRP A 126 4.19 7.22 4.55
CA TRP A 126 3.15 7.15 5.58
C TRP A 126 3.13 5.81 6.34
N TYR A 127 4.33 5.28 6.62
CA TYR A 127 4.50 4.14 7.53
C TYR A 127 4.38 4.64 8.98
N LEU A 128 3.22 4.41 9.60
CA LEU A 128 2.92 4.81 10.96
C LEU A 128 3.60 3.90 11.99
N ASP A 129 3.83 2.63 11.67
CA ASP A 129 4.55 1.68 12.53
C ASP A 129 6.01 2.10 12.78
N HIS A 130 6.62 2.83 11.83
CA HIS A 130 7.92 3.48 11.99
C HIS A 130 7.82 4.69 12.94
N LEU A 131 7.96 4.43 14.23
CA LEU A 131 7.97 5.47 15.26
C LEU A 131 9.26 6.31 15.20
N TYR A 132 9.11 7.63 15.13
CA TYR A 132 10.19 8.59 15.32
C TYR A 132 10.00 9.33 16.65
N THR A 133 10.93 10.21 16.99
CA THR A 133 10.71 11.17 18.08
C THR A 133 9.48 12.03 17.78
N GLY A 134 8.77 12.51 18.80
CA GLY A 134 7.49 13.21 18.64
C GLY A 134 7.46 14.31 17.57
N GLY A 135 6.29 14.52 16.96
CA GLY A 135 6.08 15.46 15.85
C GLY A 135 6.28 14.87 14.44
N ASP A 136 6.39 13.55 14.33
CA ASP A 136 6.51 12.82 13.07
C ASP A 136 5.32 13.03 12.11
N TRP A 137 4.16 13.44 12.62
CA TRP A 137 3.01 13.86 11.80
C TRP A 137 3.37 14.94 10.78
N ILE A 138 4.36 15.81 11.05
CA ILE A 138 4.83 16.84 10.10
C ILE A 138 5.44 16.19 8.85
N LYS A 139 6.19 15.09 9.02
CA LYS A 139 6.74 14.31 7.89
C LYS A 139 5.60 13.76 7.03
N PHE A 140 4.55 13.25 7.67
CA PHE A 140 3.38 12.71 6.97
C PHE A 140 2.61 13.81 6.24
N TYR A 141 2.40 14.96 6.88
CA TYR A 141 1.73 16.11 6.28
C TYR A 141 2.50 16.66 5.07
N ASN A 142 3.83 16.70 5.12
CA ASN A 142 4.68 17.23 4.05
C ASN A 142 4.87 16.26 2.87
N CYS A 143 4.33 15.04 2.93
CA CYS A 143 4.42 14.13 1.79
C CYS A 143 3.40 14.53 0.72
N GLU A 144 3.87 15.00 -0.43
CA GLU A 144 3.03 15.33 -1.58
C GLU A 144 3.06 14.17 -2.61
N PRO A 145 2.00 13.36 -2.76
CA PRO A 145 2.00 12.18 -3.65
C PRO A 145 2.25 12.50 -5.12
N THR A 146 1.96 13.74 -5.55
CA THR A 146 2.14 14.17 -6.94
C THR A 146 3.46 14.91 -7.19
N ASP A 147 4.33 15.01 -6.17
CA ASP A 147 5.66 15.63 -6.26
C ASP A 147 6.69 14.72 -6.96
N PHE A 148 6.47 14.49 -8.24
CA PHE A 148 7.40 13.79 -9.13
C PHE A 148 7.44 14.47 -10.51
N LYS A 149 8.52 14.22 -11.25
CA LYS A 149 8.71 14.75 -12.61
C LYS A 149 7.84 13.99 -13.62
N GLY A 150 6.58 14.40 -13.77
CA GLY A 150 5.60 13.85 -14.71
C GLY A 150 4.68 14.92 -15.32
N THR A 151 3.96 14.54 -16.38
CA THR A 151 2.92 15.36 -17.00
C THR A 151 1.64 15.39 -16.15
N GLU A 152 0.77 16.36 -16.37
CA GLU A 152 -0.55 16.41 -15.72
C GLU A 152 -1.38 15.14 -15.95
N LYS A 153 -1.26 14.51 -17.11
CA LYS A 153 -1.91 13.21 -17.37
C LYS A 153 -1.37 12.10 -16.49
N GLN A 154 -0.06 12.08 -16.23
CA GLN A 154 0.55 11.10 -15.34
C GLN A 154 0.18 11.36 -13.88
N LYS A 155 0.16 12.62 -13.44
CA LYS A 155 -0.26 12.98 -12.08
C LYS A 155 -1.70 12.55 -11.79
N LYS A 156 -2.61 12.64 -12.76
CA LYS A 156 -4.00 12.15 -12.65
C LYS A 156 -4.14 10.64 -12.47
N LEU A 157 -3.10 9.86 -12.71
CA LEU A 157 -3.09 8.41 -12.43
C LEU A 157 -2.72 8.11 -10.97
N VAL A 158 -2.26 9.10 -10.20
CA VAL A 158 -2.11 8.97 -8.75
C VAL A 158 -3.49 9.12 -8.11
N MET A 159 -4.06 8.01 -7.63
CA MET A 159 -5.42 7.95 -7.12
C MET A 159 -5.55 8.45 -5.66
N GLY A 160 -4.42 8.52 -4.94
CA GLY A 160 -4.36 8.83 -3.52
C GLY A 160 -3.29 8.01 -2.83
N GLY A 161 -3.56 7.58 -1.60
CA GLY A 161 -2.65 6.71 -0.87
C GLY A 161 -3.15 6.31 0.51
N GLU A 162 -2.31 5.61 1.25
CA GLU A 162 -2.66 4.95 2.51
C GLU A 162 -1.62 5.21 3.59
N ALA A 163 -2.09 5.47 4.81
CA ALA A 163 -1.23 5.46 5.99
C ALA A 163 -1.21 4.06 6.60
N CYS A 164 -0.08 3.38 6.52
CA CYS A 164 0.06 1.98 6.90
C CYS A 164 0.45 1.84 8.37
N MET A 165 -0.22 0.95 9.10
CA MET A 165 0.16 0.54 10.45
C MET A 165 0.44 -0.96 10.43
N TRP A 166 1.67 -1.34 10.11
CA TRP A 166 2.11 -2.73 10.22
C TRP A 166 2.20 -3.18 11.68
N ALA A 167 2.02 -4.49 11.90
CA ALA A 167 1.61 -5.02 13.20
C ALA A 167 2.68 -5.81 13.97
N GLU A 168 3.94 -5.80 13.53
CA GLU A 168 5.05 -6.54 14.15
C GLU A 168 5.22 -6.20 15.63
N VAL A 169 4.92 -4.94 15.99
CA VAL A 169 5.03 -4.41 17.35
C VAL A 169 3.76 -3.68 17.80
N VAL A 170 2.60 -4.00 17.19
CA VAL A 170 1.31 -3.35 17.46
C VAL A 170 0.28 -4.37 17.91
N ASN A 171 -0.52 -4.00 18.91
CA ASN A 171 -1.62 -4.80 19.41
C ASN A 171 -2.73 -3.89 19.97
N GLU A 172 -3.76 -4.48 20.58
CA GLU A 172 -4.92 -3.74 21.10
C GLU A 172 -4.57 -2.66 22.14
N TYR A 173 -3.42 -2.74 22.80
CA TYR A 173 -3.02 -1.79 23.85
C TYR A 173 -2.35 -0.53 23.31
N ASN A 174 -1.86 -0.55 22.07
CA ASN A 174 -1.08 0.56 21.51
C ASN A 174 -1.53 1.00 20.11
N LEU A 175 -2.52 0.33 19.51
CA LEU A 175 -2.99 0.61 18.16
C LEU A 175 -3.50 2.04 18.01
N GLU A 176 -4.47 2.45 18.82
CA GLU A 176 -5.14 3.75 18.65
C GLU A 176 -4.20 4.93 18.85
N SER A 177 -3.41 4.90 19.93
CA SER A 177 -2.46 5.99 20.25
C SER A 177 -1.32 6.09 19.26
N ARG A 178 -0.95 4.98 18.62
CA ARG A 178 -0.01 5.01 17.50
C ARG A 178 -0.67 5.56 16.24
N ILE A 179 -1.88 5.15 15.87
CA ILE A 179 -2.50 5.64 14.63
C ILE A 179 -2.87 7.13 14.77
N TRP A 180 -3.51 7.50 15.87
CA TRP A 180 -4.11 8.81 16.06
C TRP A 180 -3.29 9.67 17.02
N PRO A 181 -3.03 10.94 16.68
CA PRO A 181 -3.57 11.71 15.56
C PRO A 181 -2.71 11.65 14.30
N ARG A 182 -1.65 10.85 14.26
CA ARG A 182 -0.64 10.86 13.18
C ARG A 182 -1.23 10.62 11.80
N ALA A 183 -2.17 9.67 11.66
CA ALA A 183 -2.84 9.40 10.39
C ALA A 183 -3.74 10.55 9.91
N SER A 184 -4.17 11.45 10.81
CA SER A 184 -4.94 12.65 10.43
C SER A 184 -4.13 13.59 9.54
N ALA A 185 -2.80 13.63 9.68
CA ALA A 185 -1.93 14.42 8.82
C ALA A 185 -1.94 13.91 7.37
N THR A 186 -1.89 12.58 7.18
CA THR A 186 -2.07 11.95 5.87
C THR A 186 -3.47 12.20 5.32
N ALA A 187 -4.51 12.07 6.16
CA ALA A 187 -5.89 12.28 5.74
C ALA A 187 -6.14 13.72 5.26
N GLU A 188 -5.60 14.72 5.96
CA GLU A 188 -5.72 16.12 5.54
C GLU A 188 -5.00 16.37 4.21
N LYS A 189 -3.81 15.78 4.02
CA LYS A 189 -3.08 15.86 2.76
C LYS A 189 -3.83 15.22 1.58
N LEU A 190 -4.57 14.14 1.82
CA LEU A 190 -5.34 13.45 0.79
C LEU A 190 -6.73 14.08 0.53
N TRP A 191 -7.23 14.91 1.44
CA TRP A 191 -8.57 15.50 1.37
C TRP A 191 -8.58 16.96 0.96
N SER A 192 -7.70 17.77 1.55
CA SER A 192 -7.68 19.23 1.38
C SER A 192 -7.06 19.64 0.04
N GLU A 193 -7.43 20.82 -0.45
CA GLU A 193 -6.79 21.40 -1.64
C GLU A 193 -5.30 21.68 -1.39
N GLU A 194 -4.51 21.81 -2.46
CA GLU A 194 -3.06 22.02 -2.44
C GLU A 194 -2.59 23.33 -1.76
N ASP A 195 -3.49 24.12 -1.19
CA ASP A 195 -3.13 25.34 -0.47
C ASP A 195 -2.20 24.97 0.70
N ALA A 196 -0.97 25.50 0.61
CA ALA A 196 0.05 25.28 1.62
C ALA A 196 -0.33 26.02 2.90
N ASP A 197 -1.13 25.36 3.74
CA ASP A 197 -1.32 25.81 5.11
C ASP A 197 0.03 25.88 5.80
N GLU A 198 0.30 27.02 6.44
CA GLU A 198 1.46 27.13 7.32
C GLU A 198 1.37 26.03 8.39
N ILE A 199 2.49 25.35 8.64
CA ILE A 199 2.55 24.23 9.61
C ILE A 199 1.99 24.63 10.98
N ASP A 200 2.14 25.88 11.40
CA ASP A 200 1.57 26.40 12.65
C ASP A 200 0.02 26.46 12.65
N SER A 201 -0.61 26.65 11.50
CA SER A 201 -2.06 26.51 11.34
C SER A 201 -2.49 25.06 11.54
N VAL A 202 -1.84 24.13 10.83
CA VAL A 202 -2.10 22.69 10.92
C VAL A 202 -1.92 22.19 12.35
N LYS A 203 -0.83 22.63 13.01
CA LYS A 203 -0.50 22.30 14.39
C LYS A 203 -1.66 22.59 15.35
N ARG A 204 -2.21 23.82 15.30
CA ARG A 204 -3.32 24.25 16.15
C ARG A 204 -4.60 23.47 15.86
N ARG A 205 -4.92 23.26 14.58
CA ARG A 205 -6.11 22.48 14.18
C ARG A 205 -6.00 21.02 14.61
N LEU A 206 -4.80 20.43 14.53
CA LEU A 206 -4.55 19.05 14.94
C LEU A 206 -4.64 18.87 16.47
N GLU A 207 -4.22 19.84 17.27
CA GLU A 207 -4.41 19.85 18.73
C GLU A 207 -5.90 19.81 19.09
N GLU A 208 -6.68 20.73 18.53
CA GLU A 208 -8.13 20.78 18.70
C GLU A 208 -8.83 19.50 18.21
N HIS A 209 -8.38 18.95 17.07
CA HIS A 209 -8.91 17.70 16.53
C HIS A 209 -8.58 16.50 17.43
N THR A 210 -7.37 16.46 18.00
CA THR A 210 -6.95 15.42 18.96
C THR A 210 -7.83 15.44 20.19
N CYS A 211 -8.09 16.60 20.78
CA CYS A 211 -9.01 16.72 21.91
C CYS A 211 -10.43 16.26 21.56
N ARG A 212 -10.90 16.56 20.34
CA ARG A 212 -12.19 16.08 19.84
C ARG A 212 -12.26 14.57 19.66
N MET A 213 -11.18 13.93 19.20
CA MET A 213 -11.06 12.47 19.11
C MET A 213 -11.13 11.83 20.49
N ASN A 214 -10.35 12.36 21.45
CA ASN A 214 -10.35 11.89 22.83
C ASN A 214 -11.74 12.03 23.49
N LYS A 215 -12.44 13.15 23.30
CA LYS A 215 -13.83 13.33 23.77
C LYS A 215 -14.82 12.33 23.18
N ARG A 216 -14.51 11.76 22.01
CA ARG A 216 -15.32 10.74 21.31
C ARG A 216 -14.88 9.31 21.61
N GLY A 217 -13.92 9.13 22.52
CA GLY A 217 -13.44 7.81 22.96
C GLY A 217 -12.33 7.21 22.11
N VAL A 218 -11.75 7.95 21.15
CA VAL A 218 -10.57 7.52 20.40
C VAL A 218 -9.32 7.95 21.17
N GLN A 219 -8.46 7.02 21.56
CA GLN A 219 -7.29 7.26 22.40
C GLN A 219 -6.11 7.88 21.62
N ALA A 220 -6.28 9.10 21.14
CA ALA A 220 -5.27 9.80 20.35
C ALA A 220 -4.16 10.40 21.25
N GLN A 221 -2.89 10.15 20.88
CA GLN A 221 -1.74 10.67 21.62
C GLN A 221 -1.57 12.20 21.43
N PRO A 222 -0.86 12.91 22.32
CA PRO A 222 -0.57 14.34 22.12
C PRO A 222 0.23 14.58 20.82
N PRO A 223 -0.20 15.47 19.90
CA PRO A 223 0.48 15.67 18.62
C PRO A 223 1.76 16.50 18.73
N ASN A 224 1.81 17.46 19.67
CA ASN A 224 2.82 18.53 19.69
C ASN A 224 3.53 18.72 21.04
N GLY A 225 3.54 17.68 21.87
CA GLY A 225 4.13 17.72 23.21
C GLY A 225 3.12 18.13 24.29
N ALA A 226 3.60 18.84 25.31
CA ALA A 226 2.81 19.16 26.49
C ALA A 226 1.63 20.10 26.17
N GLY A 227 0.45 19.77 26.72
CA GLY A 227 -0.80 20.51 26.55
C GLY A 227 -1.92 19.82 27.33
N PHE A 228 -3.15 20.32 27.21
CA PHE A 228 -4.33 19.71 27.83
C PHE A 228 -5.55 19.91 26.95
N CYS A 229 -6.54 19.03 27.13
CA CYS A 229 -7.87 19.19 26.56
C CYS A 229 -8.81 19.67 27.66
N GLU A 230 -9.57 20.73 27.43
CA GLU A 230 -10.68 21.09 28.31
C GLU A 230 -11.72 19.97 28.23
N MET A 231 -12.13 19.41 29.38
CA MET A 231 -13.12 18.33 29.46
C MET A 231 -14.50 18.82 29.04
#